data_AF-A0AA88H1M4-F1
#
_entry.id   AF-A0AA88H1M4-F1
#
_cell.length_a   1.000
_cell.length_b   1.000
_cell.length_c   1.000
_cell.angle_alpha   90.00
_cell.angle_beta   90.00
_cell.angle_gamma   90.00
#
_symmetry.space_group_name_H-M   'P 1'
#
loop_
_entity.id
_entity.type
_entity.pdbx_description
1 polymer ?
#
loop_
_entity_poly.entity_id
_entity_poly.type
_entity_poly.pdbx_seq_one_letter_code
_entity_poly.pdbx_strand_id
1 'polypeptide(L)'
;MSEGGPRRRAGRQTEPTLNSDINDSEDCRGSDEEAEAKETRLTLMEEVLLLGLKDREGYTSFWNDSISSGLRGCILIELSLRGRIELEKCGPGRRKSLLSRRIVIRNDAQTGDVLLDEALKHMKETDPPETVQSWIEYLSGRYLCLLLFRIIGKRFCNKKALARAFPEIHDEAKRNN
;
A
#
# COMPACT_ATOMS: atom_id res chain seq x y z
N MET A 1 -17.96 -37.10 -75.28
CA MET A 1 -18.98 -36.06 -75.03
C MET A 1 -18.60 -35.44 -73.69
N SER A 2 -17.61 -34.54 -73.67
CA SER A 2 -17.68 -33.07 -73.82
C SER A 2 -18.00 -32.39 -72.47
N GLU A 3 -16.97 -31.87 -71.78
CA GLU A 3 -16.71 -30.43 -71.45
C GLU A 3 -17.58 -29.89 -70.29
N GLY A 4 -17.15 -29.09 -69.31
CA GLY A 4 -15.94 -28.33 -68.96
C GLY A 4 -16.15 -27.68 -67.56
N GLY A 5 -15.09 -27.16 -66.93
CA GLY A 5 -15.07 -26.67 -65.52
C GLY A 5 -15.69 -25.27 -65.24
N PRO A 6 -15.09 -24.44 -64.35
CA PRO A 6 -15.41 -24.33 -62.90
C PRO A 6 -15.66 -22.88 -62.38
N ARG A 7 -16.12 -22.68 -61.12
CA ARG A 7 -15.62 -21.68 -60.09
C ARG A 7 -16.67 -21.17 -59.07
N ARG A 8 -16.29 -21.24 -57.77
CA ARG A 8 -16.35 -20.26 -56.62
C ARG A 8 -17.51 -19.22 -56.58
N ARG A 9 -18.20 -18.90 -55.45
CA ARG A 9 -17.71 -18.15 -54.26
C ARG A 9 -18.87 -17.76 -53.28
N ALA A 10 -18.63 -17.94 -51.97
CA ALA A 10 -18.98 -17.16 -50.75
C ALA A 10 -20.35 -16.47 -50.45
N GLY A 11 -20.72 -16.57 -49.16
CA GLY A 11 -21.47 -15.58 -48.34
C GLY A 11 -22.98 -15.83 -48.28
N ARG A 12 -23.74 -15.56 -47.20
CA ARG A 12 -23.54 -14.93 -45.89
C ARG A 12 -24.86 -15.17 -45.10
N GLN A 13 -24.78 -15.21 -43.77
CA GLN A 13 -25.86 -15.38 -42.79
C GLN A 13 -27.01 -14.36 -42.93
N THR A 14 -28.22 -14.67 -42.41
CA THR A 14 -28.96 -13.84 -41.43
C THR A 14 -30.30 -14.50 -41.00
N GLU A 15 -30.43 -14.74 -39.69
CA GLU A 15 -31.67 -15.06 -38.95
C GLU A 15 -32.48 -13.78 -38.67
N PRO A 16 -33.79 -13.87 -38.38
CA PRO A 16 -34.71 -12.75 -38.49
C PRO A 16 -34.77 -11.86 -37.24
N THR A 17 -35.03 -10.59 -37.53
CA THR A 17 -35.39 -9.48 -36.65
C THR A 17 -36.65 -9.72 -35.82
N LEU A 18 -36.63 -9.30 -34.56
CA LEU A 18 -37.82 -8.86 -33.82
C LEU A 18 -37.44 -7.66 -32.95
N ASN A 19 -37.94 -6.49 -33.34
CA ASN A 19 -37.92 -5.26 -32.56
C ASN A 19 -38.95 -5.34 -31.44
N SER A 20 -38.57 -4.88 -30.24
CA SER A 20 -39.49 -4.32 -29.27
C SER A 20 -38.80 -3.15 -28.58
N ASP A 21 -39.21 -1.95 -28.98
CA ASP A 21 -38.89 -0.68 -28.33
C ASP A 21 -39.47 -0.61 -26.90
N ILE A 22 -38.97 0.38 -26.14
CA ILE A 22 -39.49 0.95 -24.88
C ILE A 22 -38.79 0.42 -23.60
N ASN A 23 -37.81 1.15 -23.06
CA ASN A 23 -38.05 2.24 -22.10
C ASN A 23 -36.72 2.88 -21.68
N ASP A 24 -36.51 4.15 -22.08
CA ASP A 24 -35.46 5.00 -21.52
C ASP A 24 -35.80 5.35 -20.07
N SER A 25 -35.04 4.77 -19.15
CA SER A 25 -34.95 5.22 -17.76
C SER A 25 -33.49 5.26 -17.37
N GLU A 26 -32.78 6.26 -17.90
CA GLU A 26 -31.54 6.76 -17.30
C GLU A 26 -31.90 7.44 -15.97
N ASP A 27 -32.06 6.62 -14.93
CA ASP A 27 -32.07 7.10 -13.54
C ASP A 27 -30.70 6.83 -12.93
N CYS A 28 -29.84 7.84 -13.07
CA CYS A 28 -28.83 8.30 -12.11
C CYS A 28 -28.42 7.32 -11.00
N ARG A 29 -27.68 6.26 -11.34
CA ARG A 29 -26.85 5.51 -10.38
C ARG A 29 -25.51 6.20 -10.13
N GLY A 30 -25.56 7.51 -9.88
CA GLY A 30 -24.39 8.31 -9.51
C GLY A 30 -24.59 8.89 -8.12
N SER A 31 -24.21 8.15 -7.07
CA SER A 31 -23.95 8.72 -5.74
C SER A 31 -23.44 7.75 -4.66
N ASP A 32 -23.27 6.45 -4.92
CA ASP A 32 -22.74 5.54 -3.88
C ASP A 32 -21.21 5.50 -3.81
N GLU A 33 -20.49 5.85 -4.89
CA GLU A 33 -19.01 5.91 -4.89
C GLU A 33 -18.47 7.17 -4.19
N GLU A 34 -19.24 8.27 -4.17
CA GLU A 34 -18.85 9.51 -3.48
C GLU A 34 -19.08 9.46 -1.96
N ALA A 35 -19.96 8.56 -1.49
CA ALA A 35 -20.22 8.37 -0.06
C ALA A 35 -19.09 7.59 0.63
N GLU A 36 -18.43 6.66 -0.08
CA GLU A 36 -17.24 5.95 0.42
C GLU A 36 -15.98 6.85 0.43
N ALA A 37 -15.98 7.95 -0.34
CA ALA A 37 -14.87 8.90 -0.41
C ALA A 37 -14.65 9.72 0.88
N LYS A 38 -15.52 9.59 1.89
CA LYS A 38 -15.32 10.17 3.23
C LYS A 38 -14.83 9.19 4.28
N GLU A 39 -14.63 7.92 3.91
CA GLU A 39 -13.95 7.00 4.80
C GLU A 39 -12.47 7.38 4.79
N THR A 40 -11.98 7.92 5.92
CA THR A 40 -10.56 8.17 6.10
C THR A 40 -9.84 6.82 6.03
N ARG A 41 -9.35 6.46 4.85
CA ARG A 41 -8.54 5.26 4.64
C ARG A 41 -7.27 5.40 5.49
N LEU A 42 -7.19 4.55 6.51
CA LEU A 42 -6.03 4.43 7.38
C LEU A 42 -5.06 3.42 6.77
N THR A 43 -3.77 3.69 6.89
CA THR A 43 -2.74 2.69 6.68
C THR A 43 -2.66 1.76 7.89
N LEU A 44 -2.13 0.55 7.70
CA LEU A 44 -1.92 -0.39 8.80
C LEU A 44 -1.07 0.21 9.92
N MET A 45 -0.10 1.07 9.59
CA MET A 45 0.70 1.80 10.59
C MET A 45 -0.16 2.72 11.46
N GLU A 46 -1.12 3.43 10.87
CA GLU A 46 -2.03 4.35 11.58
C GLU A 46 -3.00 3.59 12.48
N GLU A 47 -3.58 2.49 12.00
CA GLU A 47 -4.48 1.63 12.78
C GLU A 47 -3.78 1.04 14.00
N VAL A 48 -2.58 0.49 13.81
CA VAL A 48 -1.78 -0.07 14.91
C VAL A 48 -1.39 1.01 15.92
N LEU A 49 -1.06 2.22 15.46
CA LEU A 49 -0.79 3.32 16.38
C LEU A 49 -2.04 3.71 17.17
N LEU A 50 -3.19 3.83 16.51
CA LEU A 50 -4.46 4.19 17.14
C LEU A 50 -4.88 3.21 18.23
N LEU A 51 -4.67 1.91 18.04
CA LEU A 51 -4.90 0.90 19.06
C LEU A 51 -4.06 1.12 20.34
N GLY A 52 -2.89 1.74 20.20
CA GLY A 52 -1.99 2.04 21.32
C GLY A 52 -2.22 3.42 21.95
N LEU A 53 -3.05 4.28 21.38
CA LEU A 53 -3.30 5.63 21.86
C LEU A 53 -4.32 5.63 23.00
N LYS A 54 -4.02 6.38 24.06
CA LYS A 54 -4.99 6.66 25.13
C LYS A 54 -5.82 7.88 24.78
N ASP A 55 -7.14 7.74 24.84
CA ASP A 55 -8.13 8.79 24.52
C ASP A 55 -7.88 10.14 25.20
N ARG A 56 -7.46 10.12 26.48
CA ARG A 56 -7.29 11.34 27.29
C ARG A 56 -5.89 11.94 27.20
N GLU A 57 -4.89 11.12 26.90
CA GLU A 57 -3.47 11.50 26.98
C GLU A 57 -2.91 11.86 25.59
N GLY A 58 -3.46 11.29 24.51
CA GLY A 58 -3.08 11.60 23.14
C GLY A 58 -1.66 11.14 22.76
N TYR A 59 -1.05 10.26 23.57
CA TYR A 59 0.20 9.55 23.27
C TYR A 59 0.05 8.07 23.63
N THR A 60 0.91 7.23 23.06
CA THR A 60 0.93 5.81 23.39
C THR A 60 1.64 5.63 24.73
N SER A 61 0.99 4.96 25.69
CA SER A 61 1.55 4.77 27.04
C SER A 61 2.73 3.79 27.10
N PHE A 62 3.06 3.13 25.99
CA PHE A 62 4.05 2.06 25.96
C PHE A 62 4.83 2.00 24.65
N TRP A 63 5.31 3.14 24.15
CA TRP A 63 6.24 3.13 23.01
C TRP A 63 7.52 2.38 23.38
N ASN A 64 7.78 1.26 22.71
CA ASN A 64 8.95 0.41 22.93
C ASN A 64 9.51 -0.09 21.60
N ASP A 65 10.65 -0.78 21.64
CA ASP A 65 11.33 -1.32 20.46
C ASP A 65 10.47 -2.32 19.67
N SER A 66 9.56 -3.04 20.34
CA SER A 66 8.63 -3.98 19.71
C SER A 66 7.49 -3.29 18.96
N ILE A 67 6.94 -2.19 19.48
CA ILE A 67 5.94 -1.38 18.75
C ILE A 67 6.61 -0.73 17.55
N SER A 68 7.81 -0.19 17.76
CA SER A 68 8.59 0.43 16.69
C SER A 68 8.91 -0.57 15.58
N SER A 69 9.34 -1.79 15.91
CA SER A 69 9.61 -2.85 14.92
C SER A 69 8.34 -3.38 14.25
N GLY A 70 7.24 -3.48 15.01
CA GLY A 70 5.93 -3.86 14.48
C GLY A 70 5.42 -2.89 13.42
N LEU A 71 5.53 -1.57 13.64
CA LEU A 71 5.12 -0.55 12.67
C LEU A 71 5.96 -0.57 11.40
N ARG A 72 7.26 -0.89 11.52
CA ARG A 72 8.13 -1.11 10.35
C ARG A 72 7.73 -2.36 9.58
N GLY A 73 7.34 -3.43 10.29
CA GLY A 73 6.69 -4.59 9.68
C GLY A 73 5.39 -4.22 8.96
N CYS A 74 4.60 -3.30 9.52
CA CYS A 74 3.36 -2.82 8.89
C CYS A 74 3.63 -2.12 7.56
N ILE A 75 4.71 -1.34 7.43
CA ILE A 75 5.13 -0.74 6.15
C ILE A 75 5.34 -1.82 5.08
N LEU A 76 6.06 -2.90 5.43
CA LEU A 76 6.33 -4.00 4.50
C LEU A 76 5.06 -4.77 4.13
N ILE A 77 4.20 -5.04 5.12
CA ILE A 77 2.93 -5.73 4.91
C ILE A 77 2.03 -4.88 4.01
N GLU A 78 1.88 -3.59 4.30
CA GLU A 78 1.07 -2.65 3.52
C GLU A 78 1.54 -2.57 2.06
N LEU A 79 2.86 -2.45 1.81
CA LEU A 79 3.43 -2.50 0.46
C LEU A 79 3.12 -3.83 -0.26
N SER A 80 3.12 -4.95 0.47
CA SER A 80 2.79 -6.25 -0.10
C SER A 80 1.31 -6.39 -0.46
N LEU A 81 0.41 -5.87 0.40
CA LEU A 81 -1.04 -5.86 0.17
C LEU A 81 -1.41 -4.97 -1.02
N ARG A 82 -0.67 -3.87 -1.23
CA ARG A 82 -0.79 -2.99 -2.41
C ARG A 82 -0.11 -3.56 -3.67
N GLY A 83 0.47 -4.77 -3.59
CA GLY A 83 1.12 -5.44 -4.71
C GLY A 83 2.40 -4.76 -5.19
N ARG A 84 3.06 -3.95 -4.34
CA ARG A 84 4.31 -3.26 -4.69
C ARG A 84 5.54 -4.15 -4.51
N ILE A 85 5.53 -4.97 -3.47
CA ILE A 85 6.64 -5.86 -3.13
C ILE A 85 6.17 -7.30 -2.92
N GLU A 86 7.11 -8.24 -3.06
CA GLU A 86 6.92 -9.63 -2.70
C GLU A 86 8.18 -10.22 -2.06
N LEU A 87 8.05 -11.40 -1.47
CA LEU A 87 9.20 -12.16 -1.00
C LEU A 87 9.75 -13.07 -2.11
N GLU A 88 11.08 -13.18 -2.20
CA GLU A 88 11.75 -14.09 -3.15
C GLU A 88 11.14 -15.49 -3.07
N LYS A 89 10.79 -16.10 -4.21
CA LYS A 89 10.16 -17.43 -4.22
C LYS A 89 11.13 -18.47 -3.65
N CYS A 90 10.67 -19.29 -2.72
CA CYS A 90 11.43 -20.44 -2.25
C CYS A 90 11.23 -21.60 -3.20
N GLY A 91 12.32 -22.30 -3.56
CA GLY A 91 12.25 -23.50 -4.38
C GLY A 91 11.48 -24.64 -3.68
N PRO A 92 10.95 -25.61 -4.45
CA PRO A 92 10.20 -26.74 -3.89
C PRO A 92 11.05 -27.51 -2.88
N GLY A 93 10.47 -27.79 -1.70
CA GLY A 93 11.14 -28.51 -0.60
C GLY A 93 12.08 -27.66 0.28
N ARG A 94 12.32 -26.38 -0.03
CA ARG A 94 13.17 -25.49 0.78
C ARG A 94 12.29 -24.47 1.52
N ARG A 95 12.21 -24.58 2.86
CA ARG A 95 11.59 -23.56 3.71
C ARG A 95 12.66 -22.61 4.23
N LYS A 96 12.64 -21.35 3.79
CA LYS A 96 13.40 -20.27 4.44
C LYS A 96 12.50 -19.58 5.46
N SER A 97 13.10 -19.09 6.56
CA SER A 97 12.40 -18.19 7.47
C SER A 97 11.94 -16.94 6.71
N LEU A 98 10.79 -16.38 7.09
CA LEU A 98 10.28 -15.14 6.47
C LEU A 98 11.28 -14.00 6.62
N LEU A 99 11.93 -13.89 7.79
CA LEU A 99 12.88 -12.83 8.09
C LEU A 99 14.14 -12.89 7.21
N SER A 100 14.56 -14.08 6.80
CA SER A 100 15.76 -14.28 5.96
C SER A 100 15.48 -14.29 4.46
N ARG A 101 14.23 -14.09 4.04
CA ARG A 101 13.89 -13.94 2.63
C ARG A 101 14.14 -12.51 2.17
N ARG A 102 14.65 -12.38 0.95
CA ARG A 102 14.82 -11.09 0.28
C ARG A 102 13.50 -10.55 -0.24
N ILE A 103 13.37 -9.23 -0.20
CA ILE A 103 12.24 -8.50 -0.77
C ILE A 103 12.54 -8.20 -2.24
N VAL A 104 11.56 -8.41 -3.10
CA VAL A 104 11.63 -8.15 -4.54
C VAL A 104 10.53 -7.15 -4.90
N ILE A 105 10.88 -6.13 -5.67
CA ILE A 105 9.92 -5.14 -6.16
C ILE A 105 9.13 -5.75 -7.32
N ARG A 106 7.80 -5.72 -7.21
CA ARG A 106 6.83 -6.15 -8.22
C ARG A 106 6.34 -4.98 -9.08
N ASN A 107 6.06 -3.85 -8.44
CA ASN A 107 5.49 -2.66 -9.05
C ASN A 107 6.00 -1.44 -8.29
N ASP A 108 6.54 -0.45 -8.99
CA ASP A 108 7.11 0.77 -8.43
C ASP A 108 6.17 1.99 -8.52
N ALA A 109 4.91 1.78 -8.92
CA ALA A 109 3.90 2.83 -8.93
C ALA A 109 3.69 3.42 -7.53
N GLN A 110 3.53 4.74 -7.46
CA GLN A 110 3.25 5.44 -6.21
C GLN A 110 1.99 4.91 -5.54
N THR A 111 2.01 4.90 -4.22
CA THR A 111 0.92 4.44 -3.35
C THR A 111 0.06 5.61 -2.86
N GLY A 112 0.55 6.85 -3.01
CA GLY A 112 -0.10 8.05 -2.50
C GLY A 112 0.17 8.30 -1.01
N ASP A 113 0.90 7.38 -0.35
CA ASP A 113 1.36 7.54 1.02
C ASP A 113 2.86 7.84 1.01
N VAL A 114 3.24 8.98 1.59
CA VAL A 114 4.63 9.46 1.57
C VAL A 114 5.60 8.49 2.25
N LEU A 115 5.19 7.76 3.29
CA LEU A 115 6.07 6.80 3.97
C LEU A 115 6.32 5.58 3.12
N LEU A 116 5.25 5.04 2.53
CA LEU A 116 5.34 3.87 1.68
C LEU A 116 6.13 4.19 0.40
N ASP A 117 5.94 5.38 -0.17
CA ASP A 117 6.62 5.81 -1.39
C ASP A 117 8.11 6.06 -1.15
N GLU A 118 8.49 6.66 -0.01
CA GLU A 118 9.90 6.80 0.37
C GLU A 118 10.54 5.43 0.62
N ALA A 119 9.87 4.52 1.34
CA ALA A 119 10.37 3.16 1.57
C ALA A 119 10.56 2.41 0.24
N LEU A 120 9.61 2.51 -0.68
CA LEU A 120 9.68 1.86 -1.99
C LEU A 120 10.81 2.44 -2.86
N LYS A 121 11.06 3.75 -2.77
CA LYS A 121 12.20 4.40 -3.43
C LYS A 121 13.53 3.86 -2.88
N HIS A 122 13.69 3.78 -1.56
CA HIS A 122 14.89 3.20 -0.95
C HIS A 122 15.12 1.74 -1.37
N MET A 123 14.06 0.94 -1.45
CA MET A 123 14.14 -0.44 -1.94
C MET A 123 14.63 -0.53 -3.37
N LYS A 124 14.24 0.43 -4.23
CA LYS A 124 14.64 0.46 -5.65
C LYS A 124 16.11 0.82 -5.84
N GLU A 125 16.65 1.66 -4.97
CA GLU A 125 18.04 2.09 -4.99
C GLU A 125 19.01 1.05 -4.38
N THR A 126 18.47 0.04 -3.68
CA THR A 126 19.27 -0.97 -2.98
C THR A 126 19.56 -2.18 -3.88
N ASP A 127 20.83 -2.37 -4.23
CA ASP A 127 21.34 -3.54 -4.97
C ASP A 127 22.61 -4.08 -4.28
N PRO A 128 22.66 -5.36 -3.86
CA PRO A 128 21.67 -6.42 -4.04
C PRO A 128 20.42 -6.28 -3.14
N PRO A 129 19.29 -6.92 -3.49
CA PRO A 129 18.09 -6.88 -2.65
C PRO A 129 18.32 -7.43 -1.25
N GLU A 130 17.82 -6.69 -0.26
CA GLU A 130 18.00 -6.98 1.16
C GLU A 130 16.90 -7.88 1.74
N THR A 131 17.19 -8.48 2.91
CA THR A 131 16.25 -9.36 3.62
C THR A 131 15.16 -8.59 4.37
N VAL A 132 14.04 -9.25 4.69
CA VAL A 132 12.99 -8.67 5.54
C VAL A 132 13.56 -8.17 6.86
N GLN A 133 14.45 -8.92 7.49
CA GLN A 133 15.12 -8.49 8.72
C GLN A 133 15.93 -7.22 8.51
N SER A 134 16.78 -7.18 7.48
CA SER A 134 17.57 -6.00 7.13
C SER A 134 16.68 -4.77 6.92
N TRP A 135 15.53 -4.93 6.26
CA TRP A 135 14.58 -3.83 6.05
C TRP A 135 13.92 -3.35 7.34
N ILE A 136 13.52 -4.25 8.24
CA ILE A 136 12.98 -3.87 9.56
C ILE A 136 14.04 -3.09 10.36
N GLU A 137 15.31 -3.48 10.28
CA GLU A 137 16.41 -2.77 10.93
C GLU A 137 16.72 -1.43 10.24
N TYR A 138 16.76 -1.38 8.92
CA TYR A 138 17.09 -0.17 8.14
C TYR A 138 16.00 0.91 8.23
N LEU A 139 14.73 0.52 8.17
CA LEU A 139 13.60 1.43 8.41
C LEU A 139 13.59 1.98 9.85
N SER A 140 14.44 1.46 10.75
CA SER A 140 14.70 2.04 12.08
C SER A 140 15.63 3.25 12.04
N GLY A 141 16.23 3.55 10.89
CA GLY A 141 17.06 4.74 10.69
C GLY A 141 16.31 6.03 11.04
N ARG A 142 17.04 7.01 11.58
CA ARG A 142 16.48 8.24 12.17
C ARG A 142 15.46 8.94 11.25
N TYR A 143 15.72 8.99 9.94
CA TYR A 143 14.85 9.70 8.98
C TYR A 143 13.45 9.09 8.82
N LEU A 144 13.34 7.79 8.52
CA LEU A 144 12.04 7.13 8.32
C LEU A 144 11.26 7.02 9.63
N CYS A 145 11.97 6.83 10.75
CA CYS A 145 11.39 6.88 12.07
C CYS A 145 10.77 8.27 12.34
N LEU A 146 11.53 9.35 12.12
CA LEU A 146 11.04 10.73 12.25
C LEU A 146 9.86 11.01 11.32
N LEU A 147 9.90 10.53 10.08
CA LEU A 147 8.85 10.74 9.10
C LEU A 147 7.56 10.00 9.52
N LEU A 148 7.68 8.76 9.99
CA LEU A 148 6.57 7.93 10.50
C LEU A 148 5.85 8.66 11.63
N PHE A 149 6.60 9.14 12.62
CA PHE A 149 6.03 9.92 13.72
C PHE A 149 5.45 11.25 13.29
N ARG A 150 6.12 11.95 12.36
CA ARG A 150 5.65 13.26 11.91
C ARG A 150 4.36 13.16 11.13
N ILE A 151 4.18 12.12 10.32
CA ILE A 151 2.97 11.95 9.51
C ILE A 151 1.84 11.43 10.38
N ILE A 152 2.05 10.31 11.09
CA ILE A 152 0.99 9.69 11.89
C ILE A 152 0.65 10.56 13.10
N GLY A 153 1.67 11.09 13.77
CA GLY A 153 1.49 11.93 14.95
C GLY A 153 0.84 13.29 14.64
N LYS A 154 1.03 13.88 13.44
CA LYS A 154 0.28 15.09 13.06
C LYS A 154 -1.21 14.84 12.82
N ARG A 155 -1.57 13.62 12.42
CA ARG A 155 -2.94 13.25 12.10
C ARG A 155 -3.75 12.88 13.35
N PHE A 156 -3.11 12.31 14.37
CA PHE A 156 -3.80 11.77 15.56
C PHE A 156 -3.37 12.35 16.91
N CYS A 157 -2.19 12.97 17.04
CA CYS A 157 -1.68 13.44 18.32
C CYS A 157 -1.64 14.98 18.38
N ASN A 158 -2.01 15.56 19.52
CA ASN A 158 -1.74 16.98 19.77
C ASN A 158 -0.22 17.21 19.87
N LYS A 159 0.28 18.36 19.40
CA LYS A 159 1.70 18.77 19.47
C LYS A 159 2.33 18.53 20.85
N LYS A 160 1.58 18.78 21.93
CA LYS A 160 2.06 18.55 23.31
C LYS A 160 2.28 17.08 23.64
N ALA A 161 1.43 16.19 23.14
CA ALA A 161 1.54 14.75 23.36
C ALA A 161 2.68 14.16 22.52
N LEU A 162 2.83 14.65 21.28
CA LEU A 162 3.93 14.27 20.39
C LEU A 162 5.30 14.64 20.99
N ALA A 163 5.41 15.83 21.58
CA ALA A 163 6.64 16.28 22.24
C ALA A 163 7.02 15.46 23.49
N ARG A 164 6.03 14.91 24.20
CA ARG A 164 6.27 14.05 25.37
C ARG A 164 6.59 12.62 24.99
N ALA A 165 5.90 12.09 23.99
CA ALA A 165 6.13 10.74 23.49
C ALA A 165 7.50 10.61 22.82
N PHE A 166 7.97 11.69 22.20
CA PHE A 166 9.21 11.70 21.42
C PHE A 166 10.05 12.96 21.69
N PRO A 167 10.68 13.06 22.88
CA PRO A 167 11.45 14.24 23.27
C PRO A 167 12.62 14.52 22.33
N GLU A 168 13.30 13.47 21.85
CA GLU A 168 14.43 13.59 20.91
C GLU A 168 14.03 14.24 19.57
N ILE A 169 12.81 13.97 19.11
CA ILE A 169 12.25 14.49 17.85
C ILE A 169 11.83 15.95 17.99
N HIS A 170 11.26 16.31 19.15
CA HIS A 170 10.84 17.67 19.45
C HIS A 170 12.04 18.65 19.53
N ASP A 171 13.16 18.20 20.09
CA ASP A 171 14.36 19.02 20.24
C ASP A 171 15.16 19.18 18.94
N GLU A 172 14.98 18.29 17.97
CA GLU A 172 15.55 18.44 16.63
C GLU A 172 14.69 19.35 15.73
N ALA A 173 13.36 19.27 15.85
CA ALA A 173 12.44 20.19 15.16
C ALA A 173 12.62 21.66 15.59
N LYS A 174 13.07 21.90 16.83
CA LYS A 174 13.45 23.23 17.34
C LYS A 174 14.83 23.69 16.90
N ARG A 175 15.72 22.78 16.49
CA ARG A 175 17.08 23.13 16.01
C ARG A 175 17.12 23.51 14.54
N ASN A 176 16.11 23.10 13.76
CA ASN A 176 16.01 23.36 12.31
C ASN A 176 15.02 24.49 11.97
N ASN A 177 14.64 25.32 12.94
CA ASN A 177 13.76 26.49 12.79
C ASN A 177 14.32 27.67 13.60
#